data_AF-A0A813EXE1-F1
#
_entry.id   AF-A0A813EXE1-F1
#
_cell.length_a   1.000
_cell.length_b   1.000
_cell.length_c   1.000
_cell.angle_alpha   90.00
_cell.angle_beta   90.00
_cell.angle_gamma   90.00
#
_symmetry.space_group_name_H-M   'P 1'
#
loop_
_entity.id
_entity.type
_entity.pdbx_description
1 polymer ?
#
loop_
_entity_poly.entity_id
_entity_poly.type
_entity_poly.pdbx_seq_one_letter_code
_entity_poly.pdbx_strand_id
1 'polypeptide(L)'
;MVFANPYVPGCLQALLQQALIPFTLAASVAAGARFEPHQYCGVALILGGIGLQLLPGLGESSGAAALVGGAPAVAAPASMTWWSLVFLVAQVPVALAAILQEKTFRAVPVNVFHMLFWASTAQFLSLLLLLPLPSLVASSLRVSFQEGLDAWAAEWQLVSEGSARAPLFACIVAMLVSQLTQTLMVKYSSAAFTVVCMALAVPASAVVFTMPAFVGAHRERMTEATLVSLALVFVGIVVYRLGACRRISDTKSEHRPADEPLLGGTPRKKQVPDLISPPLKRLCSGESLVPPQLCSGGVGIIQSEYSNASDSKLSIWEERTLRDHPV
;
A
#
# COMPACT_ATOMS: atom_id res chain seq x y z
N MET A 1 10.89 8.97 -0.34
CA MET A 1 10.28 9.23 0.98
C MET A 1 11.32 9.43 2.05
N VAL A 2 12.23 8.47 2.32
CA VAL A 2 13.24 8.55 3.40
C VAL A 2 13.92 9.92 3.52
N PHE A 3 14.39 10.49 2.40
CA PHE A 3 15.06 11.80 2.39
C PHE A 3 14.12 12.99 2.67
N ALA A 4 12.83 12.88 2.36
CA ALA A 4 11.86 13.95 2.55
C ALA A 4 11.19 13.89 3.93
N ASN A 5 11.18 12.72 4.59
CA ASN A 5 10.52 12.54 5.90
C ASN A 5 10.94 13.58 6.96
N PRO A 6 12.23 13.96 7.11
CA PRO A 6 12.60 14.94 8.13
C PRO A 6 12.08 16.36 7.86
N TYR A 7 11.69 16.66 6.61
CA TYR A 7 11.33 18.01 6.15
C TYR A 7 9.83 18.21 5.96
N VAL A 8 9.03 17.14 6.06
CA VAL A 8 7.58 17.18 5.85
C VAL A 8 6.88 16.91 7.19
N PRO A 9 5.94 17.75 7.64
CA PRO A 9 5.17 17.51 8.88
C PRO A 9 4.40 16.19 8.86
N GLY A 10 4.21 15.58 10.02
CA GLY A 10 3.61 14.24 10.16
C GLY A 10 2.20 14.18 9.59
N CYS A 11 1.36 15.19 9.85
CA CYS A 11 0.02 15.25 9.29
C CYS A 11 0.04 15.36 7.74
N LEU A 12 0.99 16.12 7.19
CA LEU A 12 1.14 16.25 5.74
C LEU A 12 1.67 14.97 5.11
N GLN A 13 2.59 14.24 5.76
CA GLN A 13 3.05 12.93 5.30
C GLN A 13 1.89 11.95 5.17
N ALA A 14 1.01 11.87 6.18
CA ALA A 14 -0.15 10.97 6.17
C ALA A 14 -1.12 11.30 5.02
N LEU A 15 -1.34 12.60 4.74
CA LEU A 15 -2.15 13.04 3.60
C LEU A 15 -1.50 12.71 2.26
N LEU A 16 -0.19 13.00 2.10
CA LEU A 16 0.54 12.73 0.85
C LEU A 16 0.65 11.23 0.55
N GLN A 17 0.66 10.37 1.57
CA GLN A 17 0.59 8.91 1.38
C GLN A 17 -0.73 8.47 0.72
N GLN A 18 -1.81 9.25 0.84
CA GLN A 18 -3.07 8.94 0.14
C GLN A 18 -3.01 9.22 -1.36
N ALA A 19 -1.99 9.93 -1.83
CA ALA A 19 -1.72 10.07 -3.26
C ALA A 19 -1.34 8.74 -3.93
N LEU A 20 -1.04 7.70 -3.15
CA LEU A 20 -0.86 6.36 -3.70
C LEU A 20 -2.08 5.90 -4.50
N ILE A 21 -3.30 6.21 -4.05
CA ILE A 21 -4.56 5.82 -4.72
C ILE A 21 -4.70 6.45 -6.13
N PRO A 22 -4.56 7.78 -6.33
CA PRO A 22 -4.59 8.35 -7.66
C PRO A 22 -3.47 7.82 -8.56
N PHE A 23 -2.26 7.59 -8.03
CA PHE A 23 -1.17 7.06 -8.84
C PHE A 23 -1.38 5.60 -9.25
N THR A 24 -1.93 4.74 -8.38
CA THR A 24 -2.26 3.36 -8.75
C THR A 24 -3.39 3.32 -9.77
N LEU A 25 -4.41 4.17 -9.64
CA LEU A 25 -5.47 4.27 -10.65
C LEU A 25 -4.89 4.76 -11.98
N ALA A 26 -4.07 5.82 -11.98
CA ALA A 26 -3.47 6.37 -13.20
C ALA A 26 -2.59 5.33 -13.90
N ALA A 27 -1.72 4.65 -13.17
CA ALA A 27 -0.86 3.59 -13.71
C ALA A 27 -1.69 2.38 -14.20
N SER A 28 -2.81 2.06 -13.54
CA SER A 28 -3.71 0.99 -14.00
C SER A 28 -4.45 1.37 -15.29
N VAL A 29 -4.89 2.63 -15.42
CA VAL A 29 -5.48 3.17 -16.66
C VAL A 29 -4.46 3.13 -17.80
N ALA A 30 -3.21 3.53 -17.53
CA ALA A 30 -2.12 3.43 -18.50
C ALA A 30 -1.85 1.99 -18.94
N ALA A 31 -2.11 1.01 -18.06
CA ALA A 31 -2.05 -0.42 -18.37
C ALA A 31 -3.32 -0.97 -19.06
N GLY A 32 -4.27 -0.12 -19.45
CA GLY A 32 -5.49 -0.49 -20.18
C GLY A 32 -6.70 -0.85 -19.31
N ALA A 33 -6.63 -0.67 -17.98
CA ALA A 33 -7.78 -0.92 -17.11
C ALA A 33 -8.83 0.21 -17.24
N ARG A 34 -10.11 -0.17 -17.20
CA ARG A 34 -11.24 0.75 -17.19
C ARG A 34 -11.85 0.81 -15.79
N PHE A 35 -12.16 2.01 -15.33
CA PHE A 35 -12.71 2.29 -14.00
C PHE A 35 -14.08 2.96 -14.11
N GLU A 36 -14.86 2.90 -13.03
CA GLU A 36 -16.17 3.55 -12.97
C GLU A 36 -16.07 5.06 -12.69
N PRO A 37 -17.05 5.86 -13.13
CA PRO A 37 -17.12 7.30 -12.85
C PRO A 37 -16.97 7.66 -11.37
N HIS A 38 -17.53 6.86 -10.46
CA HIS A 38 -17.42 7.06 -9.00
C HIS A 38 -15.96 6.98 -8.51
N GLN A 39 -15.13 6.15 -9.13
CA GLN A 39 -13.72 6.01 -8.77
C GLN A 39 -12.93 7.25 -9.18
N TYR A 40 -13.20 7.80 -10.38
CA TYR A 40 -12.62 9.07 -10.80
C TYR A 40 -13.05 10.23 -9.89
N CYS A 41 -14.32 10.26 -9.47
CA CYS A 41 -14.82 11.25 -8.50
C CYS A 41 -14.07 11.17 -7.15
N GLY A 42 -13.93 9.96 -6.60
CA GLY A 42 -13.17 9.76 -5.35
C GLY A 42 -11.71 10.19 -5.46
N VAL A 43 -11.05 9.88 -6.59
CA VAL A 43 -9.69 10.34 -6.88
C VAL A 43 -9.60 11.87 -6.98
N ALA A 44 -10.56 12.53 -7.63
CA ALA A 44 -10.58 13.98 -7.73
C ALA A 44 -10.71 14.64 -6.35
N LEU A 45 -11.51 14.07 -5.44
CA LEU A 45 -11.62 14.54 -4.06
C LEU A 45 -10.30 14.37 -3.29
N ILE A 46 -9.63 13.22 -3.42
CA ILE A 46 -8.31 12.98 -2.79
C ILE A 46 -7.29 14.01 -3.28
N LEU A 47 -7.20 14.22 -4.60
CA LEU A 47 -6.29 15.21 -5.19
C LEU A 47 -6.63 16.63 -4.77
N GLY A 48 -7.92 16.96 -4.68
CA GLY A 48 -8.39 18.25 -4.16
C GLY A 48 -7.95 18.48 -2.71
N GLY A 49 -8.04 17.46 -1.85
CA GLY A 49 -7.61 17.56 -0.46
C GLY A 49 -6.10 17.75 -0.33
N ILE A 50 -5.32 16.99 -1.10
CA ILE A 50 -3.85 17.17 -1.16
C ILE A 50 -3.50 18.57 -1.69
N GLY A 51 -4.16 19.02 -2.76
CA GLY A 51 -3.94 20.35 -3.36
C GLY A 51 -4.25 21.48 -2.39
N LEU A 52 -5.36 21.40 -1.66
CA LEU A 52 -5.74 22.40 -0.64
C LEU A 52 -4.67 22.54 0.44
N GLN A 53 -4.05 21.43 0.84
CA GLN A 53 -2.98 21.44 1.85
C GLN A 53 -1.66 22.03 1.34
N LEU A 54 -1.36 21.86 0.05
CA LEU A 54 -0.13 22.37 -0.57
C LEU A 54 -0.25 23.84 -1.00
N LEU A 55 -1.46 24.36 -1.20
CA LEU A 55 -1.73 25.70 -1.73
C LEU A 55 -1.08 26.84 -0.92
N PRO A 56 -1.15 26.87 0.44
CA PRO A 56 -0.54 27.95 1.21
C PRO A 56 0.98 28.05 0.98
N GLY A 57 1.66 26.91 0.82
CA GLY A 57 3.10 26.84 0.59
C GLY A 57 3.56 27.29 -0.81
N LEU A 58 2.63 27.47 -1.76
CA LEU A 58 2.94 28.00 -3.09
C LEU A 58 2.90 29.53 -3.14
N GLY A 59 2.05 30.16 -2.31
CA GLY A 59 1.90 31.62 -2.26
C GLY A 59 3.08 32.35 -1.61
N GLU A 60 3.72 31.72 -0.62
CA GLU A 60 4.81 32.35 0.14
C GLU A 60 6.17 32.30 -0.58
N SER A 61 6.34 31.40 -1.56
CA SER A 61 7.61 31.21 -2.29
C SER A 61 7.96 32.29 -3.32
N SER A 62 7.08 33.28 -3.57
CA SER A 62 7.33 34.32 -4.58
C SER A 62 7.69 35.71 -4.01
N GLY A 63 7.82 35.86 -2.68
CA GLY A 63 7.85 37.20 -2.05
C GLY A 63 9.16 37.73 -1.43
N ALA A 64 10.19 36.92 -1.15
CA ALA A 64 11.30 37.38 -0.30
C ALA A 64 12.71 36.87 -0.69
N ALA A 65 13.01 36.83 -1.99
CA ALA A 65 14.39 36.76 -2.49
C ALA A 65 14.91 38.14 -2.92
N ALA A 66 14.45 39.21 -2.25
CA ALA A 66 14.95 40.57 -2.45
C ALA A 66 16.05 40.87 -1.43
N LEU A 67 17.30 40.72 -1.87
CA LEU A 67 18.41 41.65 -1.62
C LEU A 67 18.60 42.19 -0.18
N VAL A 68 19.06 41.37 0.77
CA VAL A 68 19.86 41.89 1.89
C VAL A 68 20.95 40.87 2.27
N GLY A 69 22.21 41.22 2.02
CA GLY A 69 23.37 40.64 2.70
C GLY A 69 24.14 39.55 1.93
N GLY A 70 25.20 39.96 1.22
CA GLY A 70 26.13 39.08 0.49
C GLY A 70 26.99 38.20 1.40
N ALA A 71 26.41 37.12 1.92
CA ALA A 71 27.14 35.98 2.49
C ALA A 71 27.18 34.82 1.47
N PRO A 72 28.26 34.02 1.44
CA PRO A 72 28.37 32.88 0.54
C PRO A 72 27.23 31.89 0.79
N ALA A 73 26.56 31.50 -0.30
CA ALA A 73 25.37 30.67 -0.32
C ALA A 73 25.63 29.26 0.23
N VAL A 74 25.46 29.07 1.54
CA VAL A 74 25.04 27.77 2.08
C VAL A 74 23.65 27.53 1.51
N ALA A 75 23.49 26.45 0.73
CA ALA A 75 22.28 26.14 -0.01
C ALA A 75 21.03 26.41 0.86
N ALA A 76 20.20 27.37 0.44
CA ALA A 76 18.99 27.73 1.16
C ALA A 76 18.15 26.47 1.40
N PRO A 77 17.56 26.29 2.60
CA PRO A 77 16.73 25.12 2.88
C PRO A 77 15.63 25.08 1.82
N ALA A 78 15.60 24.02 1.01
CA ALA A 78 14.60 23.88 -0.02
C ALA A 78 13.21 24.03 0.63
N SER A 79 12.32 24.78 -0.01
CA SER A 79 11.03 25.11 0.57
C SER A 79 10.30 23.84 0.98
N MET A 80 9.54 23.88 2.08
CA MET A 80 8.71 22.77 2.55
C MET A 80 7.86 22.17 1.41
N THR A 81 7.42 23.01 0.48
CA THR A 81 6.72 22.65 -0.74
C THR A 81 7.55 21.74 -1.65
N TRP A 82 8.83 22.04 -1.87
CA TRP A 82 9.72 21.18 -2.65
C TRP A 82 9.83 19.78 -2.04
N TRP A 83 10.11 19.69 -0.73
CA TRP A 83 10.21 18.38 -0.06
C TRP A 83 8.90 17.61 -0.07
N SER A 84 7.77 18.32 0.01
CA SER A 84 6.43 17.72 -0.12
C SER A 84 6.20 17.16 -1.53
N LEU A 85 6.65 17.85 -2.57
CA LEU A 85 6.60 17.36 -3.95
C LEU A 85 7.52 16.15 -4.15
N VAL A 86 8.75 16.18 -3.61
CA VAL A 86 9.65 15.02 -3.65
C VAL A 86 9.02 13.82 -2.93
N PHE A 87 8.35 14.05 -1.79
CA PHE A 87 7.62 13.01 -1.08
C PHE A 87 6.44 12.46 -1.92
N LEU A 88 5.70 13.33 -2.61
CA LEU A 88 4.59 12.97 -3.48
C LEU A 88 5.06 12.14 -4.68
N VAL A 89 6.12 12.56 -5.38
CA VAL A 89 6.69 11.83 -6.51
C VAL A 89 7.21 10.45 -6.08
N ALA A 90 7.73 10.34 -4.85
CA ALA A 90 8.17 9.05 -4.32
C ALA A 90 7.04 8.02 -4.13
N GLN A 91 5.77 8.42 -4.25
CA GLN A 91 4.63 7.49 -4.24
C GLN A 91 4.47 6.74 -5.58
N VAL A 92 4.95 7.30 -6.69
CA VAL A 92 4.86 6.69 -8.03
C VAL A 92 5.52 5.31 -8.12
N PRO A 93 6.80 5.12 -7.70
CA PRO A 93 7.40 3.80 -7.73
C PRO A 93 6.68 2.80 -6.81
N VAL A 94 6.10 3.26 -5.70
CA VAL A 94 5.29 2.41 -4.80
C VAL A 94 4.02 1.95 -5.51
N ALA A 95 3.33 2.85 -6.21
CA ALA A 95 2.14 2.50 -7.00
C ALA A 95 2.44 1.49 -8.10
N LEU A 96 3.55 1.68 -8.83
CA LEU A 96 3.98 0.76 -9.88
C LEU A 96 4.37 -0.61 -9.32
N ALA A 97 5.12 -0.65 -8.23
CA ALA A 97 5.49 -1.89 -7.56
C ALA A 97 4.23 -2.68 -7.14
N ALA A 98 3.22 -1.98 -6.64
CA ALA A 98 1.97 -2.60 -6.22
C ALA A 98 1.20 -3.24 -7.40
N ILE A 99 1.17 -2.59 -8.57
CA ILE A 99 0.58 -3.14 -9.80
C ILE A 99 1.38 -4.34 -10.33
N LEU A 100 2.71 -4.26 -10.31
CA LEU A 100 3.57 -5.36 -10.73
C LEU A 100 3.39 -6.57 -9.82
N GLN A 101 3.37 -6.36 -8.52
CA GLN A 101 3.07 -7.40 -7.53
C GLN A 101 1.71 -8.06 -7.79
N GLU A 102 0.67 -7.25 -8.03
CA GLU A 102 -0.66 -7.78 -8.38
C GLU A 102 -0.61 -8.65 -9.65
N LYS A 103 0.10 -8.22 -10.70
CA LYS A 103 0.28 -9.00 -11.93
C LYS A 103 1.05 -10.29 -11.70
N THR A 104 2.07 -10.28 -10.85
CA THR A 104 2.89 -11.47 -10.55
C THR A 104 2.10 -12.49 -9.74
N PHE A 105 1.32 -12.05 -8.74
CA PHE A 105 0.50 -12.99 -7.95
C PHE A 105 -0.53 -13.72 -8.81
N ARG A 106 -1.17 -13.00 -9.75
CA ARG A 106 -2.08 -13.61 -10.73
C ARG A 106 -1.47 -14.78 -11.51
N ALA A 107 -0.15 -14.77 -11.71
CA ALA A 107 0.51 -15.82 -12.48
C ALA A 107 0.93 -17.02 -11.60
N VAL A 108 1.15 -16.82 -10.30
CA VAL A 108 1.72 -17.83 -9.41
C VAL A 108 1.12 -17.70 -8.00
N PRO A 109 0.47 -18.76 -7.47
CA PRO A 109 0.06 -18.78 -6.07
C PRO A 109 1.31 -18.84 -5.18
N VAL A 110 1.69 -17.72 -4.57
CA VAL A 110 2.85 -17.62 -3.69
C VAL A 110 2.39 -17.55 -2.24
N ASN A 111 3.04 -18.28 -1.33
CA ASN A 111 2.75 -18.16 0.10
C ASN A 111 3.10 -16.74 0.61
N VAL A 112 2.18 -16.12 1.34
CA VAL A 112 2.31 -14.79 1.94
C VAL A 112 3.60 -14.60 2.73
N PHE A 113 3.98 -15.56 3.57
CA PHE A 113 5.18 -15.43 4.41
C PHE A 113 6.46 -15.44 3.59
N HIS A 114 6.51 -16.30 2.57
CA HIS A 114 7.63 -16.34 1.62
C HIS A 114 7.76 -14.99 0.91
N MET A 115 6.64 -14.42 0.49
CA MET A 115 6.59 -13.14 -0.18
C MET A 115 7.02 -11.98 0.74
N LEU A 116 6.53 -11.93 1.98
CA LEU A 116 6.92 -10.94 2.98
C LEU A 116 8.41 -11.03 3.33
N PHE A 117 8.94 -12.26 3.44
CA PHE A 117 10.36 -12.51 3.68
C PHE A 117 11.23 -11.95 2.54
N TRP A 118 10.89 -12.27 1.29
CA TRP A 118 11.65 -11.77 0.13
C TRP A 118 11.51 -10.27 -0.06
N ALA A 119 10.32 -9.70 0.17
CA ALA A 119 10.11 -8.26 0.13
C ALA A 119 10.97 -7.54 1.19
N SER A 120 10.99 -8.05 2.42
CA SER A 120 11.80 -7.50 3.52
C SER A 120 13.29 -7.63 3.24
N THR A 121 13.72 -8.76 2.67
CA THR A 121 15.11 -9.00 2.28
C THR A 121 15.54 -8.03 1.17
N ALA A 122 14.73 -7.86 0.13
CA ALA A 122 15.00 -6.92 -0.95
C ALA A 122 15.03 -5.47 -0.46
N GLN A 123 14.11 -5.10 0.44
CA GLN A 123 14.10 -3.78 1.08
C GLN A 123 15.38 -3.55 1.91
N PHE A 124 15.78 -4.53 2.72
CA PHE A 124 17.01 -4.46 3.50
C PHE A 124 18.25 -4.29 2.61
N LEU A 125 18.38 -5.09 1.55
CA LEU A 125 19.49 -4.98 0.60
C LEU A 125 19.49 -3.65 -0.14
N SER A 126 18.31 -3.16 -0.52
CA SER A 126 18.17 -1.84 -1.17
C SER A 126 18.58 -0.72 -0.24
N LEU A 127 18.19 -0.79 1.05
CA LEU A 127 18.60 0.19 2.05
C LEU A 127 20.11 0.13 2.31
N LEU A 128 20.70 -1.06 2.36
CA LEU A 128 22.15 -1.23 2.49
C LEU A 128 22.91 -0.63 1.31
N LEU A 129 22.40 -0.84 0.09
CA LEU A 129 22.99 -0.28 -1.13
C LEU A 129 22.85 1.26 -1.20
N LEU A 130 21.74 1.80 -0.68
CA LEU A 130 21.46 3.24 -0.63
C LEU A 130 22.04 3.93 0.61
N LEU A 131 22.64 3.17 1.54
CA LEU A 131 23.25 3.69 2.75
C LEU A 131 24.30 4.79 2.54
N PRO A 132 25.19 4.74 1.52
CA PRO A 132 26.17 5.82 1.30
C PRO A 132 25.57 7.06 0.61
N LEU A 133 24.31 7.00 0.17
CA LEU A 133 23.72 8.06 -0.65
C LEU A 133 23.48 9.39 0.10
N PRO A 134 23.09 9.42 1.39
CA PRO A 134 23.00 10.66 2.16
C PRO A 134 24.34 11.42 2.26
N SER A 135 25.47 10.71 2.46
CA SER A 135 26.78 11.34 2.56
C SER A 135 27.26 11.88 1.20
N LEU A 136 26.89 11.24 0.10
CA LEU A 136 27.15 11.73 -1.26
C LEU A 136 26.37 13.00 -1.61
N VAL A 137 25.19 13.20 -1.04
CA VAL A 137 24.39 14.43 -1.25
C VAL A 137 24.92 15.58 -0.41
N ALA A 138 25.45 15.31 0.79
CA ALA A 138 25.94 16.33 1.72
C ALA A 138 27.37 16.83 1.39
N SER A 139 28.20 16.01 0.74
CA SER A 139 29.61 16.32 0.50
C SER A 139 29.96 16.17 -0.98
N SER A 140 30.64 17.17 -1.51
CA SER A 140 31.09 17.30 -2.90
C SER A 140 31.80 16.05 -3.44
N LEU A 141 31.04 15.07 -3.97
CA LEU A 141 31.40 13.95 -4.88
C LEU A 141 32.67 13.10 -4.58
N ARG A 142 33.36 13.31 -3.46
CA ARG A 142 34.64 12.65 -3.09
C ARG A 142 34.61 12.02 -1.70
N VAL A 143 33.44 11.62 -1.22
CA VAL A 143 33.36 10.88 0.04
C VAL A 143 33.79 9.44 -0.22
N SER A 144 34.77 8.96 0.54
CA SER A 144 35.19 7.57 0.49
C SER A 144 34.09 6.69 1.10
N PHE A 145 33.89 5.47 0.57
CA PHE A 145 32.97 4.49 1.18
C PHE A 145 33.30 4.25 2.67
N GLN A 146 34.57 4.34 3.03
CA GLN A 146 35.06 4.24 4.40
C GLN A 146 34.45 5.32 5.32
N GLU A 147 34.42 6.58 4.87
CA GLU A 147 33.87 7.69 5.65
C GLU A 147 32.35 7.54 5.85
N GLY A 148 31.65 6.95 4.87
CA GLY A 148 30.24 6.59 5.00
C GLY A 148 30.01 5.48 6.03
N LEU A 149 30.86 4.46 6.06
CA LEU A 149 30.81 3.40 7.07
C LEU A 149 31.13 3.93 8.48
N ASP A 150 32.12 4.81 8.60
CA ASP A 150 32.51 5.42 9.87
C ASP A 150 31.39 6.33 10.41
N ALA A 151 30.76 7.14 9.53
CA ALA A 151 29.59 7.94 9.89
C ALA A 151 28.41 7.07 10.34
N TRP A 152 28.13 5.99 9.61
CA TRP A 152 27.08 5.04 9.99
C TRP A 152 27.38 4.36 11.33
N ALA A 153 28.61 3.93 11.56
CA ALA A 153 29.02 3.32 12.82
C ALA A 153 28.89 4.29 14.00
N ALA A 154 29.24 5.56 13.79
CA ALA A 154 29.07 6.62 14.78
C ALA A 154 27.58 6.88 15.10
N GLU A 155 26.71 6.95 14.09
CA GLU A 155 25.27 7.06 14.29
C GLU A 155 24.70 5.83 15.02
N TRP A 156 25.18 4.63 14.71
CA TRP A 156 24.77 3.40 15.38
C TRP A 156 25.19 3.38 16.86
N GLN A 157 26.38 3.90 17.19
CA GLN A 157 26.80 4.07 18.58
C GLN A 157 25.87 5.02 19.33
N LEU A 158 25.52 6.16 18.72
CA LEU A 158 24.55 7.12 19.26
C LEU A 158 23.18 6.47 19.55
N VAL A 159 22.70 5.61 18.64
CA VAL A 159 21.45 4.86 18.83
C VAL A 159 21.57 3.79 19.90
N SER A 160 22.71 3.11 20.00
CA SER A 160 22.87 1.97 20.90
C SER A 160 23.12 2.36 22.36
N GLU A 161 23.79 3.49 22.60
CA GLU A 161 24.10 4.02 23.95
C GLU A 161 23.10 5.09 24.43
N GLY A 162 22.32 5.66 23.53
CA GLY A 162 21.43 6.79 23.83
C GLY A 162 20.05 6.42 24.39
N SER A 163 19.37 7.43 24.95
CA SER A 163 17.93 7.37 25.31
C SER A 163 17.01 7.08 24.13
N ALA A 164 17.52 7.20 22.89
CA ALA A 164 16.82 6.90 21.65
C ALA A 164 16.65 5.39 21.39
N ARG A 165 17.37 4.50 22.09
CA ARG A 165 17.31 3.05 21.87
C ARG A 165 15.91 2.48 22.03
N ALA A 166 15.24 2.81 23.14
CA ALA A 166 13.90 2.32 23.44
C ALA A 166 12.83 2.78 22.43
N PRO A 167 12.71 4.09 22.10
CA PRO A 167 11.74 4.53 21.10
C PRO A 167 12.05 4.01 19.69
N LEU A 168 13.33 3.88 19.32
CA LEU A 168 13.71 3.30 18.02
C LEU A 168 13.34 1.82 17.95
N PHE A 169 13.62 1.04 18.99
CA PHE A 169 13.22 -0.36 19.06
C PHE A 169 11.69 -0.50 19.00
N ALA A 170 10.96 0.31 19.76
CA ALA A 170 9.49 0.33 19.72
C ALA A 170 8.97 0.70 18.32
N CYS A 171 9.61 1.65 17.64
CA CYS A 171 9.29 2.03 16.27
C CYS A 171 9.50 0.86 15.29
N ILE A 172 10.65 0.17 15.35
CA ILE A 172 10.93 -1.00 14.51
C ILE A 172 9.90 -2.11 14.75
N VAL A 173 9.61 -2.43 16.01
CA VAL A 173 8.60 -3.44 16.36
C VAL A 173 7.23 -3.04 15.84
N ALA A 174 6.83 -1.77 16.00
CA ALA A 174 5.55 -1.28 15.47
C ALA A 174 5.50 -1.35 13.93
N MET A 175 6.59 -1.03 13.23
CA MET A 175 6.67 -1.19 11.76
C MET A 175 6.53 -2.65 11.33
N LEU A 176 7.19 -3.60 12.02
CA LEU A 176 7.06 -5.02 11.72
C LEU A 176 5.64 -5.54 12.01
N VAL A 177 5.08 -5.18 13.15
CA VAL A 177 3.71 -5.57 13.54
C VAL A 177 2.68 -4.99 12.58
N SER A 178 2.84 -3.73 12.16
CA SER A 178 1.94 -3.12 11.18
C SER A 178 2.03 -3.80 9.82
N GLN A 179 3.22 -4.10 9.31
CA GLN A 179 3.38 -4.85 8.05
C GLN A 179 2.75 -6.24 8.12
N LEU A 180 2.96 -6.96 9.22
CA LEU A 180 2.33 -8.26 9.46
C LEU A 180 0.80 -8.12 9.54
N THR A 181 0.31 -7.14 10.28
CA THR A 181 -1.14 -6.90 10.44
C THR A 181 -1.79 -6.55 9.11
N GLN A 182 -1.19 -5.67 8.31
CA GLN A 182 -1.68 -5.32 6.98
C GLN A 182 -1.77 -6.55 6.07
N THR A 183 -0.75 -7.40 6.13
CA THR A 183 -0.67 -8.64 5.37
C THR A 183 -1.75 -9.64 5.81
N LEU A 184 -1.92 -9.83 7.13
CA LEU A 184 -2.96 -10.70 7.69
C LEU A 184 -4.37 -10.17 7.43
N MET A 185 -4.57 -8.85 7.51
CA MET A 185 -5.83 -8.21 7.18
C MET A 185 -6.24 -8.48 5.73
N VAL A 186 -5.28 -8.44 4.80
CA VAL A 186 -5.56 -8.76 3.40
C VAL A 186 -5.90 -10.23 3.20
N LYS A 187 -5.27 -11.13 3.97
CA LYS A 187 -5.55 -12.57 3.88
C LYS A 187 -6.89 -12.98 4.50
N TYR A 188 -7.20 -12.48 5.69
CA TYR A 188 -8.32 -12.96 6.51
C TYR A 188 -9.55 -12.05 6.46
N SER A 189 -9.40 -10.80 6.03
CA SER A 189 -10.50 -9.87 5.97
C SER A 189 -11.02 -9.68 4.55
N SER A 190 -12.24 -9.18 4.47
CA SER A 190 -12.78 -8.69 3.21
C SER A 190 -11.92 -7.54 2.70
N ALA A 191 -11.78 -7.50 1.37
CA ALA A 191 -11.13 -6.42 0.68
C ALA A 191 -11.60 -5.03 1.17
N ALA A 192 -12.91 -4.88 1.35
CA ALA A 192 -13.55 -3.66 1.78
C ALA A 192 -13.18 -3.25 3.22
N PHE A 193 -13.03 -4.21 4.13
CA PHE A 193 -12.74 -3.91 5.54
C PHE A 193 -11.31 -3.40 5.73
N THR A 194 -10.33 -4.09 5.15
CA THR A 194 -8.92 -3.67 5.17
C THR A 194 -8.75 -2.24 4.68
N VAL A 195 -9.50 -1.91 3.64
CA VAL A 195 -9.50 -0.60 3.04
C VAL A 195 -10.07 0.47 3.97
N VAL A 196 -11.18 0.19 4.66
CA VAL A 196 -11.76 1.11 5.65
C VAL A 196 -10.77 1.34 6.79
N CYS A 197 -10.11 0.28 7.28
CA CYS A 197 -9.09 0.42 8.31
C CYS A 197 -7.90 1.29 7.85
N MET A 198 -7.41 1.08 6.63
CA MET A 198 -6.34 1.91 6.06
C MET A 198 -6.78 3.36 5.86
N ALA A 199 -8.05 3.58 5.45
CA ALA A 199 -8.62 4.92 5.30
C ALA A 199 -8.73 5.65 6.65
N LEU A 200 -9.09 4.94 7.71
CA LEU A 200 -9.20 5.47 9.07
C LEU A 200 -7.83 5.71 9.73
N ALA A 201 -6.78 5.02 9.28
CA ALA A 201 -5.44 5.24 9.80
C ALA A 201 -4.95 6.68 9.58
N VAL A 202 -5.35 7.33 8.49
CA VAL A 202 -4.97 8.72 8.16
C VAL A 202 -5.56 9.73 9.14
N PRO A 203 -6.88 9.82 9.35
CA PRO A 203 -7.43 10.73 10.35
C PRO A 203 -7.03 10.34 11.77
N ALA A 204 -6.89 9.05 12.08
CA ALA A 204 -6.41 8.61 13.39
C ALA A 204 -4.98 9.11 13.66
N SER A 205 -4.06 8.97 12.71
CA SER A 205 -2.69 9.48 12.84
C SER A 205 -2.66 11.00 12.97
N ALA A 206 -3.46 11.73 12.18
CA ALA A 206 -3.58 13.18 12.32
C ALA A 206 -4.03 13.58 13.74
N VAL A 207 -5.05 12.89 14.29
CA VAL A 207 -5.50 13.13 15.67
C VAL A 207 -4.39 12.83 16.67
N VAL A 208 -3.67 11.71 16.52
CA VAL A 208 -2.53 11.36 17.38
C VAL A 208 -1.45 12.46 17.34
N PHE A 209 -1.17 13.05 16.18
CA PHE A 209 -0.19 14.14 16.06
C PHE A 209 -0.59 15.44 16.79
N THR A 210 -1.88 15.60 17.11
CA THR A 210 -2.38 16.75 17.90
C THR A 210 -2.40 16.48 19.41
N MET A 211 -2.33 15.21 19.82
CA MET A 211 -2.47 14.82 21.22
C MET A 211 -1.16 15.01 22.00
N PRO A 212 -1.16 15.79 23.10
CA PRO A 212 0.05 16.03 23.88
C PRO A 212 0.58 14.78 24.60
N ALA A 213 -0.28 13.80 24.86
CA ALA A 213 0.10 12.54 25.51
C ALA A 213 1.08 11.71 24.64
N PHE A 214 0.98 11.81 23.31
CA PHE A 214 1.79 11.01 22.39
C PHE A 214 2.99 11.81 21.84
N VAL A 215 2.79 13.07 21.46
CA VAL A 215 3.82 13.89 20.80
C VAL A 215 4.61 14.77 21.79
N GLY A 216 4.08 14.99 23.00
CA GLY A 216 4.70 15.85 23.99
C GLY A 216 4.75 17.32 23.54
N ALA A 217 5.94 17.92 23.62
CA ALA A 217 6.16 19.33 23.31
C ALA A 217 6.05 19.66 21.80
N HIS A 218 6.23 18.66 20.93
CA HIS A 218 6.29 18.85 19.46
C HIS A 218 4.93 18.74 18.77
N ARG A 219 3.83 19.01 19.47
CA ARG A 219 2.47 18.90 18.91
C ARG A 219 2.27 19.79 17.69
N GLU A 220 1.64 19.24 16.66
CA GLU A 220 1.27 20.01 15.47
C GLU A 220 -0.04 20.77 15.73
N ARG A 221 -0.10 22.04 15.33
CA ARG A 221 -1.35 22.82 15.38
C ARG A 221 -2.23 22.43 14.21
N MET A 222 -3.44 21.98 14.49
CA MET A 222 -4.40 21.60 13.48
C MET A 222 -5.10 22.85 12.93
N THR A 223 -4.65 23.33 11.77
CA THR A 223 -5.30 24.42 11.04
C THR A 223 -6.64 23.95 10.48
N GLU A 224 -7.62 24.85 10.35
CA GLU A 224 -8.92 24.55 9.73
C GLU A 224 -8.77 23.98 8.32
N ALA A 225 -7.82 24.50 7.53
CA ALA A 225 -7.47 23.96 6.22
C ALA A 225 -7.05 22.49 6.27
N THR A 226 -6.28 22.09 7.30
CA THR A 226 -5.86 20.70 7.53
C THR A 226 -7.04 19.79 7.87
N LEU A 227 -8.01 20.30 8.64
CA LEU A 227 -9.22 19.55 8.95
C LEU A 227 -10.08 19.34 7.69
N VAL A 228 -10.25 20.38 6.87
CA VAL A 228 -11.01 20.32 5.62
C VAL A 228 -10.32 19.39 4.62
N SER A 229 -9.00 19.48 4.45
CA SER A 229 -8.24 18.61 3.54
C SER A 229 -8.34 17.14 3.98
N LEU A 230 -8.21 16.86 5.28
CA LEU A 230 -8.36 15.53 5.85
C LEU A 230 -9.76 14.96 5.63
N ALA A 231 -10.80 15.75 5.87
CA ALA A 231 -12.18 15.33 5.61
C ALA A 231 -12.40 15.05 4.12
N LEU A 232 -11.87 15.90 3.23
CA LEU A 232 -12.00 15.74 1.79
C LEU A 232 -11.31 14.47 1.29
N VAL A 233 -10.09 14.20 1.76
CA VAL A 233 -9.36 12.97 1.45
C VAL A 233 -10.12 11.75 1.97
N PHE A 234 -10.62 11.79 3.22
CA PHE A 234 -11.38 10.68 3.80
C PHE A 234 -12.65 10.37 2.99
N VAL A 235 -13.46 11.39 2.67
CA VAL A 235 -14.65 11.23 1.82
C VAL A 235 -14.27 10.70 0.43
N GLY A 236 -13.18 11.21 -0.16
CA GLY A 236 -12.68 10.74 -1.44
C GLY A 236 -12.31 9.26 -1.43
N ILE A 237 -11.66 8.77 -0.36
CA ILE A 237 -11.37 7.35 -0.18
C ILE A 237 -12.66 6.54 -0.07
N VAL A 238 -13.64 6.97 0.72
CA VAL A 238 -14.92 6.27 0.85
C VAL A 238 -15.65 6.18 -0.50
N VAL A 239 -15.77 7.30 -1.23
CA VAL A 239 -16.42 7.35 -2.54
C VAL A 239 -15.72 6.46 -3.56
N TYR A 240 -14.38 6.52 -3.62
CA TYR A 240 -13.57 5.66 -4.48
C TYR A 240 -13.88 4.18 -4.26
N ARG A 241 -14.10 3.79 -3.00
CA ARG A 241 -14.32 2.40 -2.61
C ARG A 241 -15.74 1.91 -2.80
N LEU A 242 -16.73 2.78 -2.60
CA LEU A 242 -18.12 2.46 -2.94
C LEU A 242 -18.26 2.14 -4.44
N GLY A 243 -17.57 2.90 -5.30
CA GLY A 243 -17.49 2.59 -6.73
C GLY A 243 -16.86 1.23 -7.01
N ALA A 244 -15.77 0.90 -6.32
CA ALA A 244 -15.13 -0.40 -6.47
C ALA A 244 -16.05 -1.57 -6.06
N CYS A 245 -16.87 -1.42 -5.02
CA CYS A 245 -17.76 -2.48 -4.52
C CYS A 245 -18.98 -2.72 -5.44
N ARG A 246 -19.53 -1.66 -6.05
CA ARG A 246 -20.67 -1.77 -6.97
C ARG A 246 -20.35 -2.67 -8.16
N ARG A 247 -19.19 -2.44 -8.78
CA ARG A 247 -18.70 -3.25 -9.90
C ARG A 247 -18.69 -4.76 -9.62
N ILE A 248 -18.29 -5.17 -8.42
CA ILE A 248 -18.25 -6.58 -8.00
C ILE A 248 -19.65 -7.18 -7.95
N SER A 249 -20.62 -6.40 -7.49
CA SER A 249 -22.01 -6.84 -7.34
C SER A 249 -22.67 -7.04 -8.71
N ASP A 250 -22.40 -6.14 -9.66
CA ASP A 250 -22.94 -6.21 -11.02
C ASP A 250 -22.41 -7.45 -11.77
N THR A 251 -21.12 -7.75 -11.62
CA THR A 251 -20.51 -8.94 -12.25
C THR A 251 -21.10 -10.26 -11.73
N LYS A 252 -21.48 -10.34 -10.46
CA LYS A 252 -22.15 -11.54 -9.90
C LYS A 252 -23.57 -11.73 -10.42
N SER A 253 -24.27 -10.65 -10.77
CA SER A 253 -25.65 -10.75 -11.25
C SER A 253 -25.73 -11.27 -12.69
N GLU A 254 -24.74 -10.97 -13.53
CA GLU A 254 -24.75 -11.35 -14.95
C GLU A 254 -24.50 -12.85 -15.16
N HIS A 255 -23.80 -13.51 -14.22
CA HIS A 255 -23.49 -14.94 -14.31
C HIS A 255 -24.53 -15.86 -13.67
N ARG A 256 -25.69 -15.35 -13.26
CA ARG A 256 -26.83 -16.20 -12.92
C ARG A 256 -27.46 -16.65 -14.24
N PRO A 257 -27.27 -17.91 -14.68
CA PRO A 257 -27.85 -18.36 -15.94
C PRO A 257 -29.34 -18.10 -15.87
N ALA A 258 -29.83 -17.28 -16.80
CA ALA A 258 -31.25 -17.01 -16.96
C ALA A 258 -31.92 -18.35 -17.22
N ASP A 259 -32.61 -18.83 -16.19
CA ASP A 259 -33.60 -19.89 -16.21
C ASP A 259 -33.36 -20.92 -17.33
N GLU A 260 -32.54 -21.93 -17.01
CA GLU A 260 -32.67 -23.22 -17.66
C GLU A 260 -34.18 -23.55 -17.62
N PRO A 261 -34.87 -23.59 -18.78
CA PRO A 261 -36.30 -23.72 -18.78
C PRO A 261 -36.64 -25.02 -18.07
N LEU A 262 -37.46 -24.92 -17.01
CA LEU A 262 -38.13 -26.01 -16.31
C LEU A 262 -39.10 -26.74 -17.28
N LEU A 263 -38.57 -27.30 -18.36
CA LEU A 263 -39.29 -28.04 -19.38
C LEU A 263 -38.90 -29.51 -19.29
N GLY A 264 -39.81 -30.28 -18.69
CA GLY A 264 -40.09 -31.63 -19.15
C GLY A 264 -39.15 -32.69 -18.56
N GLY A 265 -39.65 -33.38 -17.54
CA GLY A 265 -39.03 -34.57 -17.00
C GLY A 265 -38.71 -35.61 -18.08
N THR A 266 -37.53 -36.20 -17.96
CA THR A 266 -37.24 -37.49 -18.59
C THR A 266 -37.18 -38.58 -17.53
N PRO A 267 -37.69 -39.78 -17.85
CA PRO A 267 -37.89 -40.84 -16.86
C PRO A 267 -36.57 -41.49 -16.46
N ARG A 268 -36.35 -41.50 -15.15
CA ARG A 268 -35.60 -42.45 -14.32
C ARG A 268 -35.24 -43.75 -15.06
N LYS A 269 -34.02 -43.85 -15.59
CA LYS A 269 -33.43 -45.14 -15.99
C LYS A 269 -32.82 -45.83 -14.77
N LYS A 270 -33.16 -47.12 -14.67
CA LYS A 270 -32.90 -48.04 -13.58
C LYS A 270 -31.42 -48.14 -13.20
N GLN A 271 -31.25 -48.10 -11.89
CA GLN A 271 -30.13 -48.52 -11.08
C GLN A 271 -29.76 -49.98 -11.38
N VAL A 272 -28.48 -50.24 -11.68
CA VAL A 272 -27.87 -51.58 -11.68
C VAL A 272 -27.00 -51.67 -10.43
N PRO A 273 -27.16 -52.72 -9.59
CA PRO A 273 -26.35 -52.91 -8.40
C PRO A 273 -25.07 -53.72 -8.67
N ASP A 274 -24.02 -53.30 -7.96
CA ASP A 274 -22.84 -54.00 -7.46
C ASP A 274 -21.85 -54.72 -8.41
N LEU A 275 -20.56 -54.38 -8.30
CA LEU A 275 -19.54 -55.20 -7.60
C LEU A 275 -18.11 -54.63 -7.76
N ILE A 276 -17.44 -54.42 -6.62
CA ILE A 276 -16.02 -54.63 -6.29
C ILE A 276 -14.95 -54.10 -7.28
N SER A 277 -14.35 -52.97 -6.91
CA SER A 277 -12.88 -52.77 -6.81
C SER A 277 -12.60 -51.35 -6.30
N PRO A 278 -11.53 -51.09 -5.52
CA PRO A 278 -11.14 -49.73 -5.16
C PRO A 278 -10.09 -49.21 -6.14
N PRO A 279 -10.43 -48.36 -7.14
CA PRO A 279 -9.43 -47.59 -7.84
C PRO A 279 -9.25 -46.26 -7.11
N LEU A 280 -8.12 -46.14 -6.43
CA LEU A 280 -7.54 -44.90 -5.94
C LEU A 280 -7.07 -44.06 -7.15
N LYS A 281 -8.01 -43.59 -7.98
CA LYS A 281 -7.76 -42.81 -9.21
C LYS A 281 -9.08 -42.22 -9.72
N ARG A 282 -9.47 -41.05 -9.20
CA ARG A 282 -10.33 -40.02 -9.82
C ARG A 282 -10.82 -39.05 -8.74
N LEU A 283 -9.95 -38.15 -8.29
CA LEU A 283 -10.35 -36.89 -7.64
C LEU A 283 -9.93 -35.67 -8.48
N CYS A 284 -9.44 -35.89 -9.70
CA CYS A 284 -9.23 -34.83 -10.69
C CYS A 284 -10.37 -34.88 -11.73
N SER A 285 -11.63 -34.76 -11.27
CA SER A 285 -12.67 -34.29 -12.20
C SER A 285 -12.37 -32.83 -12.44
N GLY A 286 -12.03 -32.48 -13.68
CA GLY A 286 -11.77 -31.12 -14.11
C GLY A 286 -13.00 -30.25 -13.94
N GLU A 287 -13.22 -29.75 -12.71
CA GLU A 287 -13.83 -28.45 -12.54
C GLU A 287 -12.94 -27.50 -13.33
N SER A 288 -13.50 -26.99 -14.43
CA SER A 288 -12.94 -25.85 -15.14
C SER A 288 -12.84 -24.75 -14.11
N LEU A 289 -11.65 -24.59 -13.53
CA LEU A 289 -11.32 -23.49 -12.62
C LEU A 289 -11.51 -22.23 -13.45
N VAL A 290 -12.69 -21.64 -13.35
CA VAL A 290 -12.97 -20.31 -13.87
C VAL A 290 -11.92 -19.42 -13.20
N PRO A 291 -11.01 -18.81 -13.98
CA PRO A 291 -9.95 -18.01 -13.38
C PRO A 291 -10.62 -16.92 -12.54
N PRO A 292 -10.18 -16.72 -11.28
CA PRO A 292 -10.80 -15.77 -10.38
C PRO A 292 -10.90 -14.41 -11.06
N GLN A 293 -12.14 -13.95 -11.26
CA GLN A 293 -12.36 -12.66 -11.90
C GLN A 293 -11.89 -11.55 -10.96
N LEU A 294 -10.93 -10.79 -11.47
CA LEU A 294 -10.30 -9.72 -10.72
C LEU A 294 -11.24 -8.56 -10.54
N CYS A 295 -11.54 -8.27 -9.29
CA CYS A 295 -11.99 -6.94 -8.93
C CYS A 295 -10.76 -6.03 -9.09
N SER A 296 -10.79 -5.08 -10.02
CA SER A 296 -9.76 -4.04 -10.16
C SER A 296 -9.85 -3.05 -8.99
N GLY A 297 -9.76 -3.57 -7.77
CA GLY A 297 -9.87 -2.85 -6.51
C GLY A 297 -8.66 -1.96 -6.23
N GLY A 298 -7.85 -1.62 -7.24
CA GLY A 298 -7.15 -0.34 -7.41
C GLY A 298 -6.19 0.10 -6.31
N VAL A 299 -5.90 -0.72 -5.32
CA VAL A 299 -4.92 -0.46 -4.27
C VAL A 299 -4.25 -1.79 -3.94
N GLY A 300 -3.39 -2.25 -4.84
CA GLY A 300 -2.02 -2.64 -4.53
C GLY A 300 -1.72 -3.74 -3.51
N ILE A 301 -2.69 -4.35 -2.85
CA ILE A 301 -2.40 -5.39 -1.86
C ILE A 301 -3.37 -6.55 -2.07
N ILE A 302 -2.95 -7.51 -2.90
CA ILE A 302 -3.18 -8.97 -2.76
C ILE A 302 -4.57 -9.42 -2.29
N GLN A 303 -5.65 -8.72 -2.64
CA GLN A 303 -6.98 -9.04 -2.13
C GLN A 303 -7.73 -10.06 -3.00
N SER A 304 -7.44 -10.11 -4.30
CA SER A 304 -8.20 -10.95 -5.23
C SER A 304 -7.92 -12.44 -5.12
N GLU A 305 -6.70 -12.83 -4.74
CA GLU A 305 -6.34 -14.25 -4.65
C GLU A 305 -6.71 -14.87 -3.31
N TYR A 306 -6.53 -14.13 -2.22
CA TYR A 306 -6.84 -14.63 -0.88
C TYR A 306 -8.32 -14.56 -0.52
N SER A 307 -9.14 -13.76 -1.22
CA SER A 307 -10.59 -13.80 -0.99
C SER A 307 -11.21 -15.16 -1.33
N ASN A 308 -10.57 -15.97 -2.20
CA ASN A 308 -10.97 -17.36 -2.45
C ASN A 308 -10.36 -18.36 -1.45
N ALA A 309 -9.44 -17.95 -0.58
CA ALA A 309 -8.87 -18.82 0.45
C ALA A 309 -9.85 -19.16 1.57
N SER A 310 -11.04 -18.52 1.62
CA SER A 310 -12.10 -18.90 2.56
C SER A 310 -12.57 -20.35 2.38
N ASP A 311 -12.36 -20.94 1.19
CA ASP A 311 -12.70 -22.35 0.92
C ASP A 311 -11.53 -23.32 1.12
N SER A 312 -10.32 -22.81 1.40
CA SER A 312 -9.14 -23.62 1.69
C SER A 312 -9.17 -24.12 3.14
N LYS A 313 -9.39 -25.42 3.36
CA LYS A 313 -9.31 -26.06 4.69
C LYS A 313 -7.89 -26.14 5.27
N LEU A 314 -6.86 -25.78 4.52
CA LEU A 314 -5.48 -25.88 4.97
C LEU A 314 -5.11 -24.71 5.87
N SER A 315 -4.49 -25.01 7.01
CA SER A 315 -3.90 -24.02 7.90
C SER A 315 -2.84 -23.20 7.17
N ILE A 316 -2.67 -21.94 7.56
CA ILE A 316 -1.63 -21.05 7.00
C ILE A 316 -0.21 -21.63 7.11
N TRP A 317 0.01 -22.47 8.13
CA TRP A 317 1.27 -23.16 8.38
C TRP A 317 1.43 -24.43 7.54
N GLU A 318 0.33 -24.96 7.02
CA GLU A 318 0.25 -26.19 6.23
C GLU A 318 0.16 -25.94 4.73
N GLU A 319 -0.03 -24.67 4.32
CA GLU A 319 0.04 -24.21 2.93
C GLU A 319 1.48 -24.35 2.41
N ARG A 320 1.87 -25.60 2.16
CA ARG A 320 3.13 -25.93 1.49
C ARG A 320 3.08 -25.26 0.12
N THR A 321 4.08 -24.45 -0.19
CA THR A 321 4.40 -24.05 -1.56
C THR A 321 4.53 -25.34 -2.38
N LEU A 322 3.46 -25.70 -3.08
CA LEU A 322 3.36 -26.88 -3.94
C LEU A 322 4.42 -26.73 -5.03
N ARG A 323 5.60 -27.29 -4.80
CA ARG A 323 6.68 -27.38 -5.79
C ARG A 323 6.77 -28.76 -6.46
N ASP A 324 5.89 -29.68 -6.08
CA ASP A 324 6.00 -31.07 -6.48
C ASP A 324 4.89 -31.47 -7.46
N HIS A 325 4.85 -30.80 -8.61
CA HIS A 325 4.39 -31.46 -9.83
C HIS A 325 5.60 -31.60 -10.75
N PRO A 326 6.22 -32.80 -10.86
CA PRO A 326 7.15 -33.06 -11.95
C PRO A 326 6.38 -32.92 -13.26
N VAL A 327 6.87 -32.04 -14.13
CA VAL A 327 6.45 -31.88 -15.53
C VAL A 327 6.96 -33.08 -16.33
#